data_AF-A0A1G2LJR4-F1
#
_entry.id   AF-A0A1G2LJR4-F1
#
_cell.length_a   1.000
_cell.length_b   1.000
_cell.length_c   1.000
_cell.angle_alpha   90.00
_cell.angle_beta   90.00
_cell.angle_gamma   90.00
#
_symmetry.space_group_name_H-M   'P 1'
#
loop_
_entity.id
_entity.type
_entity.pdbx_description
1 polymer ?
#
loop_
_entity_poly.entity_id
_entity_poly.type
_entity_poly.pdbx_seq_one_letter_code
_entity_poly.pdbx_strand_id
1 'polypeptide(L)'
;MNPNKNMALDIARHKNILIKILKDLYTDTGIGPVLGFKGGTAAYLYHGLSRESLDLDFDLLDETKEDQVFEKIEAVAKNYGKIKEHRKKRYNLFLLLSYEDEAPNIKIEINRREFGSKYEVKSYLGISMKVMIREDMFAHKLVAMYERMGAANRDIYDVWFFLNNDWPINKEIVEKRAEMSFKDFLQKCIEALEKLSDRGILAGMGELLDEKQKAWVRINLRKDTIFLLKAAALDRYSEVFTINSSRNLKYTKAPGHTFSGADKLITSYSDVKNAPIQEIKRQNNETLVVRVISDTTGHEANCYIRSLNDEGIKELSIVIENAAGFNGQTYDGFLNHKFKK
;
A
#
# COMPACT_ATOMS: atom_id res chain seq x y z
N MET A 1 12.41 26.02 -42.86
CA MET A 1 12.40 24.97 -41.81
C MET A 1 13.49 25.32 -40.82
N ASN A 2 13.14 25.49 -39.54
CA ASN A 2 14.08 25.96 -38.53
C ASN A 2 14.75 24.74 -37.84
N PRO A 3 16.07 24.52 -37.93
CA PRO A 3 16.72 23.25 -37.56
C PRO A 3 16.92 23.03 -36.05
N ASN A 4 16.35 23.89 -35.19
CA ASN A 4 16.64 23.93 -33.75
C ASN A 4 15.41 23.80 -32.86
N LYS A 5 14.36 23.10 -33.31
CA LYS A 5 13.26 22.73 -32.41
C LYS A 5 13.58 21.37 -31.80
N ASN A 6 14.45 21.36 -30.80
CA ASN A 6 14.50 20.26 -29.85
C ASN A 6 13.16 20.31 -29.10
N MET A 7 12.10 19.69 -29.65
CA MET A 7 10.77 19.76 -29.06
C MET A 7 10.78 18.95 -27.78
N ALA A 8 10.97 19.67 -26.67
CA ALA A 8 10.62 19.16 -25.35
C ALA A 8 9.22 18.53 -25.41
N LEU A 9 9.07 17.38 -24.76
CA LEU A 9 7.81 16.65 -24.65
C LEU A 9 6.66 17.60 -24.30
N ASP A 10 5.65 17.70 -25.19
CA ASP A 10 4.40 18.39 -24.89
C ASP A 10 3.53 17.50 -23.99
N ILE A 11 3.84 17.57 -22.69
CA ILE A 11 3.19 16.81 -21.63
C ILE A 11 1.68 17.03 -21.63
N ALA A 12 1.24 18.28 -21.82
CA ALA A 12 -0.18 18.63 -21.76
C ALA A 12 -0.95 17.99 -22.93
N ARG A 13 -0.40 18.06 -24.15
CA ARG A 13 -0.98 17.38 -25.31
C ARG A 13 -0.98 15.87 -25.14
N HIS A 14 0.13 15.29 -24.67
CA HIS A 14 0.23 13.85 -24.44
C HIS A 14 -0.84 13.37 -23.45
N LYS A 15 -0.96 14.02 -22.29
CA LYS A 15 -1.98 13.76 -21.28
C LYS A 15 -3.39 13.86 -21.85
N ASN A 16 -3.67 14.87 -22.67
CA ASN A 16 -4.98 15.05 -23.30
C ASN A 16 -5.33 13.88 -24.23
N ILE A 17 -4.35 13.31 -24.94
CA ILE A 17 -4.59 12.13 -25.79
C ILE A 17 -4.86 10.90 -24.94
N LEU A 18 -4.08 10.67 -23.86
CA LEU A 18 -4.34 9.57 -22.92
C LEU A 18 -5.76 9.62 -22.35
N ILE A 19 -6.23 10.80 -21.93
CA ILE A 19 -7.58 11.01 -21.40
C ILE A 19 -8.66 10.72 -22.45
N LYS A 20 -8.45 11.12 -23.71
CA LYS A 20 -9.39 10.85 -24.80
C LYS A 20 -9.47 9.35 -25.12
N ILE A 21 -8.34 8.65 -25.15
CA ILE A 21 -8.32 7.19 -25.29
C ILE A 21 -9.06 6.52 -24.13
N LEU A 22 -8.78 6.94 -22.88
CA LEU A 22 -9.49 6.42 -21.70
C LEU A 22 -11.01 6.64 -21.79
N LYS A 23 -11.45 7.81 -22.24
CA LYS A 23 -12.86 8.11 -22.46
C LYS A 23 -13.49 7.10 -23.42
N ASP A 24 -12.89 6.89 -24.58
CA ASP A 24 -13.46 6.03 -25.61
C ASP A 24 -13.44 4.55 -25.19
N LEU A 25 -12.38 4.10 -24.50
CA LEU A 25 -12.31 2.75 -23.95
C LEU A 25 -13.39 2.51 -22.88
N TYR A 26 -13.62 3.46 -21.97
CA TYR A 26 -14.58 3.29 -20.87
C TYR A 26 -16.02 3.63 -21.22
N THR A 27 -16.26 4.35 -22.31
CA THR A 27 -17.63 4.57 -22.83
C THR A 27 -18.11 3.45 -23.74
N ASP A 28 -17.21 2.59 -24.24
CA ASP A 28 -17.58 1.38 -24.95
C ASP A 28 -18.16 0.34 -23.96
N THR A 29 -19.46 0.04 -24.10
CA THR A 29 -20.18 -0.89 -23.21
C THR A 29 -19.72 -2.34 -23.31
N GLY A 30 -18.99 -2.71 -24.36
CA GLY A 30 -18.46 -4.04 -24.56
C GLY A 30 -17.11 -4.28 -23.88
N ILE A 31 -16.29 -3.24 -23.69
CA ILE A 31 -14.93 -3.39 -23.12
C ILE A 31 -14.71 -2.61 -21.82
N GLY A 32 -15.36 -1.46 -21.63
CA GLY A 32 -15.23 -0.66 -20.41
C GLY A 32 -15.47 -1.46 -19.11
N PRO A 33 -16.50 -2.32 -19.03
CA PRO A 33 -16.74 -3.14 -17.84
C PRO A 33 -15.67 -4.20 -17.56
N VAL A 34 -14.87 -4.60 -18.54
CA VAL A 34 -13.87 -5.69 -18.42
C VAL A 34 -12.43 -5.20 -18.43
N LEU A 35 -12.22 -3.88 -18.33
CA LEU A 35 -10.92 -3.27 -18.17
C LEU A 35 -10.77 -2.73 -16.73
N GLY A 36 -9.68 -3.13 -16.07
CA GLY A 36 -9.27 -2.58 -14.78
C GLY A 36 -8.08 -1.63 -14.95
N PHE A 37 -8.31 -0.31 -14.89
CA PHE A 37 -7.26 0.70 -15.06
C PHE A 37 -6.29 0.73 -13.88
N LYS A 38 -4.98 0.78 -14.18
CA LYS A 38 -3.92 0.74 -13.19
C LYS A 38 -2.66 1.48 -13.65
N GLY A 39 -1.55 1.25 -12.95
CA GLY A 39 -0.23 1.71 -13.36
C GLY A 39 0.04 3.16 -13.00
N GLY A 40 1.12 3.71 -13.57
CA GLY A 40 1.57 5.07 -13.26
C GLY A 40 0.55 6.14 -13.62
N THR A 41 -0.19 5.94 -14.72
CA THR A 41 -1.19 6.91 -15.19
C THR A 41 -2.42 6.95 -14.29
N ALA A 42 -2.85 5.80 -13.76
CA ALA A 42 -3.91 5.78 -12.74
C ALA A 42 -3.49 6.53 -11.46
N ALA A 43 -2.25 6.30 -10.99
CA ALA A 43 -1.70 7.04 -9.85
C ALA A 43 -1.58 8.56 -10.12
N TYR A 44 -1.18 8.93 -11.33
CA TYR A 44 -1.07 10.33 -11.76
C TYR A 44 -2.44 11.03 -11.80
N LEU A 45 -3.45 10.42 -12.42
CA LEU A 45 -4.76 11.05 -12.61
C LEU A 45 -5.62 11.09 -11.34
N TYR A 46 -5.55 10.04 -10.50
CA TYR A 46 -6.46 9.90 -9.35
C TYR A 46 -5.81 10.13 -7.99
N HIS A 47 -4.47 10.13 -7.93
CA HIS A 47 -3.75 10.08 -6.67
C HIS A 47 -2.59 11.04 -6.53
N GLY A 48 -2.40 11.96 -7.49
CA GLY A 48 -1.43 13.04 -7.38
C GLY A 48 0.04 12.60 -7.47
N LEU A 49 0.32 11.46 -8.12
CA LEU A 49 1.71 11.11 -8.46
C LEU A 49 2.35 12.29 -9.19
N SER A 50 3.45 12.81 -8.67
CA SER A 50 4.01 14.10 -9.10
C SER A 50 4.92 14.03 -10.32
N ARG A 51 5.08 12.85 -10.93
CA ARG A 51 5.79 12.68 -12.20
C ARG A 51 4.80 12.38 -13.33
N GLU A 52 5.15 12.79 -14.53
CA GLU A 52 4.33 12.50 -15.71
C GLU A 52 4.33 11.00 -16.04
N SER A 53 3.28 10.56 -16.74
CA SER A 53 3.10 9.19 -17.18
C SER A 53 2.60 9.13 -18.62
N LEU A 54 3.17 8.22 -19.42
CA LEU A 54 3.00 8.19 -20.88
C LEU A 54 2.27 6.95 -21.41
N ASP A 55 2.09 5.94 -20.55
CA ASP A 55 1.54 4.63 -20.91
C ASP A 55 0.10 4.48 -20.38
N LEU A 56 -0.68 3.55 -20.94
CA LEU A 56 -1.95 3.11 -20.36
C LEU A 56 -1.85 1.62 -20.01
N ASP A 57 -2.04 1.31 -18.73
CA ASP A 57 -1.95 -0.04 -18.20
C ASP A 57 -3.32 -0.50 -17.67
N PHE A 58 -3.73 -1.70 -18.05
CA PHE A 58 -4.98 -2.33 -17.61
C PHE A 58 -4.77 -3.78 -17.18
N ASP A 59 -5.73 -4.31 -16.42
CA ASP A 59 -5.98 -5.75 -16.33
C ASP A 59 -7.21 -6.10 -17.16
N LEU A 60 -7.17 -7.28 -17.79
CA LEU A 60 -8.34 -7.93 -18.38
C LEU A 60 -9.12 -8.61 -17.25
N LEU A 61 -10.33 -8.13 -16.97
CA LEU A 61 -11.17 -8.63 -15.88
C LEU A 61 -12.05 -9.82 -16.30
N ASP A 62 -12.09 -10.12 -17.59
CA ASP A 62 -12.82 -11.26 -18.15
C ASP A 62 -12.01 -11.83 -19.32
N GLU A 63 -11.35 -12.97 -19.09
CA GLU A 63 -10.52 -13.64 -20.10
C GLU A 63 -11.31 -14.07 -21.33
N THR A 64 -12.63 -14.33 -21.19
CA THR A 64 -13.49 -14.72 -22.32
C THR A 64 -13.71 -13.58 -23.31
N LYS A 65 -13.39 -12.34 -22.90
CA LYS A 65 -13.49 -11.13 -23.73
C LYS A 65 -12.18 -10.74 -24.41
N GLU A 66 -11.13 -11.55 -24.31
CA GLU A 66 -9.81 -11.23 -24.84
C GLU A 66 -9.83 -10.77 -26.31
N ASP A 67 -10.42 -11.56 -27.21
CA ASP A 67 -10.48 -11.24 -28.64
C ASP A 67 -11.24 -9.95 -28.90
N GLN A 68 -12.39 -9.79 -28.25
CA GLN A 68 -13.22 -8.59 -28.35
C GLN A 68 -12.45 -7.35 -27.87
N VAL A 69 -11.73 -7.45 -26.75
CA VAL A 69 -10.89 -6.37 -26.21
C VAL A 69 -9.76 -6.05 -27.19
N PHE A 70 -9.07 -7.07 -27.72
CA PHE A 70 -7.97 -6.91 -28.66
C PHE A 70 -8.39 -6.17 -29.94
N GLU A 71 -9.54 -6.53 -30.52
CA GLU A 71 -10.06 -5.85 -31.71
C GLU A 71 -10.51 -4.41 -31.42
N LYS A 72 -11.22 -4.19 -30.30
CA LYS A 72 -11.76 -2.87 -29.98
C LYS A 72 -10.69 -1.86 -29.56
N ILE A 73 -9.63 -2.28 -28.88
CA ILE A 73 -8.53 -1.37 -28.56
C ILE A 73 -7.85 -0.86 -29.83
N GLU A 74 -7.75 -1.69 -30.87
CA GLU A 74 -7.23 -1.29 -32.18
C GLU A 74 -8.14 -0.24 -32.83
N ALA A 75 -9.45 -0.51 -32.84
CA ALA A 75 -10.45 0.40 -33.41
C ALA A 75 -10.45 1.77 -32.71
N VAL A 76 -10.37 1.80 -31.37
CA VAL A 76 -10.27 3.04 -30.60
C VAL A 76 -8.95 3.75 -30.89
N ALA A 77 -7.81 3.05 -30.81
CA ALA A 77 -6.49 3.66 -30.96
C ALA A 77 -6.26 4.28 -32.34
N LYS A 78 -6.83 3.70 -33.42
CA LYS A 78 -6.77 4.26 -34.79
C LYS A 78 -7.30 5.69 -34.90
N ASN A 79 -8.24 6.09 -34.04
CA ASN A 79 -8.78 7.45 -34.04
C ASN A 79 -7.77 8.50 -33.54
N TYR A 80 -6.68 8.05 -32.90
CA TYR A 80 -5.71 8.91 -32.23
C TYR A 80 -4.33 8.89 -32.89
N GLY A 81 -4.10 8.07 -33.90
CA GLY A 81 -2.81 8.00 -34.58
C GLY A 81 -2.56 6.73 -35.37
N LYS A 82 -1.31 6.56 -35.79
CA LYS A 82 -0.84 5.38 -36.50
C LYS A 82 -0.44 4.29 -35.52
N ILE A 83 -1.03 3.11 -35.67
CA ILE A 83 -0.61 1.92 -34.95
C ILE A 83 0.74 1.44 -35.51
N LYS A 84 1.76 1.39 -34.65
CA LYS A 84 3.10 0.88 -34.96
C LYS A 84 3.22 -0.61 -34.68
N GLU A 85 2.51 -1.09 -33.66
CA GLU A 85 2.54 -2.49 -33.25
C GLU A 85 1.20 -2.87 -32.61
N HIS A 86 0.71 -4.05 -32.94
CA HIS A 86 -0.48 -4.64 -32.31
C HIS A 86 -0.29 -6.16 -32.24
N ARG A 87 -0.15 -6.71 -31.04
CA ARG A 87 0.10 -8.15 -30.87
C ARG A 87 -0.38 -8.69 -29.53
N LYS A 88 -0.73 -9.97 -29.54
CA LYS A 88 -0.92 -10.76 -28.31
C LYS A 88 0.43 -11.31 -27.85
N LYS A 89 0.90 -10.83 -26.70
CA LYS A 89 2.06 -11.38 -25.99
C LYS A 89 1.58 -12.47 -25.02
N ARG A 90 2.51 -13.27 -24.50
CA ARG A 90 2.23 -14.32 -23.52
C ARG A 90 1.37 -13.82 -22.35
N TYR A 91 1.67 -12.64 -21.80
CA TYR A 91 0.99 -12.10 -20.63
C TYR A 91 0.23 -10.79 -20.88
N ASN A 92 0.31 -10.19 -22.07
CA ASN A 92 -0.31 -8.90 -22.34
C ASN A 92 -0.92 -8.84 -23.74
N LEU A 93 -2.07 -8.19 -23.87
CA LEU A 93 -2.48 -7.58 -25.14
C LEU A 93 -1.72 -6.26 -25.26
N PHE A 94 -1.04 -6.06 -26.39
CA PHE A 94 -0.11 -4.95 -26.57
C PHE A 94 -0.43 -4.15 -27.82
N LEU A 95 -0.52 -2.84 -27.67
CA LEU A 95 -0.64 -1.88 -28.77
C LEU A 95 0.33 -0.71 -28.56
N LEU A 96 1.04 -0.32 -29.62
CA LEU A 96 1.90 0.86 -29.66
C LEU A 96 1.36 1.87 -30.68
N LEU A 97 1.01 3.05 -30.21
CA LEU A 97 0.38 4.13 -30.98
C LEU A 97 1.32 5.31 -31.15
N SER A 98 1.44 5.82 -32.38
CA SER A 98 2.12 7.08 -32.71
C SER A 98 1.07 8.12 -33.10
N TYR A 99 0.81 9.10 -32.24
CA TYR A 99 -0.17 10.16 -32.54
C TYR A 99 0.43 11.33 -33.32
N GLU A 100 1.75 11.46 -33.34
CA GLU A 100 2.49 12.48 -34.07
C GLU A 100 3.93 11.99 -34.31
N ASP A 101 4.58 12.51 -35.34
CA ASP A 101 5.99 12.24 -35.59
C ASP A 101 6.85 12.90 -34.49
N GLU A 102 7.94 12.23 -34.11
CA GLU A 102 8.89 12.68 -33.07
C GLU A 102 8.33 12.79 -31.63
N ALA A 103 7.01 12.68 -31.44
CA ALA A 103 6.40 12.63 -30.12
C ALA A 103 6.53 11.22 -29.49
N PRO A 104 6.57 11.09 -28.15
CA PRO A 104 6.58 9.78 -27.52
C PRO A 104 5.34 8.96 -27.90
N ASN A 105 5.56 7.69 -28.22
CA ASN A 105 4.46 6.76 -28.49
C ASN A 105 3.63 6.52 -27.23
N ILE A 106 2.35 6.24 -27.40
CA ILE A 106 1.48 5.75 -26.33
C ILE A 106 1.47 4.23 -26.40
N LYS A 107 1.85 3.60 -25.30
CA LYS A 107 1.75 2.15 -25.14
C LYS A 107 0.49 1.82 -24.37
N ILE A 108 -0.34 0.94 -24.93
CA ILE A 108 -1.53 0.38 -24.27
C ILE A 108 -1.24 -1.09 -23.97
N GLU A 109 -1.17 -1.44 -22.69
CA GLU A 109 -0.94 -2.82 -22.23
C GLU A 109 -2.12 -3.30 -21.38
N ILE A 110 -2.65 -4.48 -21.71
CA ILE A 110 -3.71 -5.14 -20.95
C ILE A 110 -3.16 -6.48 -20.47
N ASN A 111 -2.93 -6.59 -19.16
CA ASN A 111 -2.38 -7.79 -18.56
C ASN A 111 -3.45 -8.88 -18.47
N ARG A 112 -3.06 -10.10 -18.85
CA ARG A 112 -3.90 -11.30 -18.94
C ARG A 112 -3.83 -12.17 -17.69
N ARG A 113 -3.03 -11.81 -16.69
CA ARG A 113 -2.82 -12.60 -15.47
C ARG A 113 -3.66 -12.05 -14.33
N GLU A 114 -4.37 -12.92 -13.65
CA GLU A 114 -5.16 -12.57 -12.47
C GLU A 114 -4.41 -12.81 -11.15
N PHE A 115 -4.21 -11.72 -10.40
CA PHE A 115 -3.59 -11.76 -9.08
C PHE A 115 -4.57 -11.49 -7.94
N GLY A 116 -5.87 -11.39 -8.21
CA GLY A 116 -6.90 -11.10 -7.21
C GLY A 116 -7.00 -9.62 -6.85
N SER A 117 -6.55 -8.73 -7.73
CA SER A 117 -6.62 -7.29 -7.53
C SER A 117 -8.07 -6.79 -7.49
N LYS A 118 -8.32 -5.76 -6.69
CA LYS A 118 -9.61 -5.11 -6.49
C LYS A 118 -9.64 -3.75 -7.18
N TYR A 119 -10.84 -3.37 -7.61
CA TYR A 119 -11.09 -2.14 -8.35
C TYR A 119 -12.28 -1.40 -7.74
N GLU A 120 -12.21 -0.09 -7.77
CA GLU A 120 -13.29 0.82 -7.39
C GLU A 120 -13.67 1.71 -8.57
N VAL A 121 -14.93 2.12 -8.65
CA VAL A 121 -15.37 3.04 -9.70
C VAL A 121 -15.02 4.47 -9.28
N LYS A 122 -14.22 5.15 -10.10
CA LYS A 122 -13.89 6.57 -9.92
C LYS A 122 -14.22 7.39 -11.15
N SER A 123 -14.62 8.64 -10.90
CA SER A 123 -14.87 9.61 -11.97
C SER A 123 -13.65 10.50 -12.19
N TYR A 124 -13.24 10.69 -13.45
CA TYR A 124 -12.28 11.71 -13.86
C TYR A 124 -12.84 12.48 -15.05
N LEU A 125 -13.06 13.79 -14.88
CA LEU A 125 -13.72 14.64 -15.88
C LEU A 125 -15.07 14.08 -16.37
N GLY A 126 -15.83 13.44 -15.47
CA GLY A 126 -17.13 12.83 -15.79
C GLY A 126 -17.05 11.40 -16.34
N ILE A 127 -15.86 10.86 -16.60
CA ILE A 127 -15.67 9.50 -17.09
C ILE A 127 -15.56 8.53 -15.91
N SER A 128 -16.50 7.59 -15.80
CA SER A 128 -16.46 6.54 -14.77
C SER A 128 -15.56 5.39 -15.21
N MET A 129 -14.54 5.07 -14.42
CA MET A 129 -13.55 4.03 -14.72
C MET A 129 -13.40 3.09 -13.54
N LYS A 130 -13.17 1.79 -13.80
CA LYS A 130 -12.74 0.83 -12.78
C LYS A 130 -11.24 1.02 -12.54
N VAL A 131 -10.87 1.62 -11.41
CA VAL A 131 -9.48 1.92 -11.05
C VAL A 131 -9.03 0.98 -9.95
N MET A 132 -7.84 0.40 -10.09
CA MET A 132 -7.25 -0.47 -9.07
C MET A 132 -7.08 0.30 -7.75
N ILE A 133 -7.44 -0.34 -6.63
CA ILE A 133 -7.27 0.26 -5.30
C ILE A 133 -5.78 0.46 -4.97
N ARG A 134 -5.48 1.40 -4.05
CA ARG A 134 -4.11 1.82 -3.73
C ARG A 134 -3.25 0.66 -3.23
N GLU A 135 -3.82 -0.18 -2.39
CA GLU A 135 -3.21 -1.36 -1.75
C GLU A 135 -2.59 -2.30 -2.77
N ASP A 136 -3.37 -2.61 -3.81
CA ASP A 136 -3.01 -3.57 -4.84
C ASP A 136 -2.08 -2.91 -5.86
N MET A 137 -2.30 -1.64 -6.18
CA MET A 137 -1.42 -0.87 -7.06
C MET A 137 -0.02 -0.77 -6.46
N PHE A 138 0.08 -0.54 -5.15
CA PHE A 138 1.35 -0.54 -4.43
C PHE A 138 1.99 -1.92 -4.45
N ALA A 139 1.25 -2.99 -4.11
CA ALA A 139 1.76 -4.36 -4.16
C ALA A 139 2.36 -4.71 -5.53
N HIS A 140 1.65 -4.40 -6.62
CA HIS A 140 2.13 -4.65 -7.97
C HIS A 140 3.37 -3.83 -8.33
N LYS A 141 3.41 -2.56 -7.90
CA LYS A 141 4.53 -1.65 -8.17
C LYS A 141 5.79 -2.06 -7.41
N LEU A 142 5.66 -2.44 -6.14
CA LEU A 142 6.78 -2.90 -5.32
C LEU A 142 7.44 -4.13 -5.94
N VAL A 143 6.63 -5.10 -6.38
CA VAL A 143 7.16 -6.28 -7.08
C VAL A 143 7.83 -5.90 -8.40
N ALA A 144 7.20 -5.03 -9.20
CA ALA A 144 7.75 -4.61 -10.49
C ALA A 144 9.03 -3.76 -10.36
N MET A 145 9.19 -3.01 -9.26
CA MET A 145 10.42 -2.28 -8.94
C MET A 145 11.56 -3.25 -8.69
N TYR A 146 11.33 -4.31 -7.91
CA TYR A 146 12.34 -5.34 -7.65
C TYR A 146 12.72 -6.10 -8.93
N GLU A 147 11.74 -6.57 -9.69
CA GLU A 147 11.94 -7.32 -10.95
C GLU A 147 12.75 -6.52 -12.00
N ARG A 148 12.65 -5.19 -11.96
CA ARG A 148 13.26 -4.28 -12.96
C ARG A 148 14.30 -3.34 -12.36
N MET A 149 14.86 -3.71 -11.21
CA MET A 149 15.85 -2.89 -10.51
C MET A 149 17.02 -2.52 -11.43
N GLY A 150 17.38 -1.24 -11.49
CA GLY A 150 18.43 -0.71 -12.37
C GLY A 150 18.04 -0.55 -13.85
N ALA A 151 16.96 -1.16 -14.31
CA ALA A 151 16.43 -1.00 -15.67
C ALA A 151 15.27 0.02 -15.76
N ALA A 152 14.46 0.15 -14.70
CA ALA A 152 13.30 1.02 -14.67
C ALA A 152 13.23 1.86 -13.39
N ASN A 153 14.09 2.89 -13.29
CA ASN A 153 14.22 3.71 -12.09
C ASN A 153 12.94 4.50 -11.72
N ARG A 154 12.02 4.69 -12.66
CA ARG A 154 10.70 5.30 -12.41
C ARG A 154 9.85 4.53 -11.38
N ASP A 155 10.05 3.21 -11.27
CA ASP A 155 9.31 2.42 -10.30
C ASP A 155 9.81 2.66 -8.86
N ILE A 156 11.08 3.03 -8.69
CA ILE A 156 11.62 3.47 -7.39
C ILE A 156 10.92 4.77 -6.98
N TYR A 157 10.74 5.70 -7.91
CA TYR A 157 9.99 6.94 -7.66
C TYR A 157 8.54 6.67 -7.25
N ASP A 158 7.85 5.77 -7.96
CA ASP A 158 6.47 5.42 -7.62
C ASP A 158 6.36 4.75 -6.25
N VAL A 159 7.26 3.81 -5.93
CA VAL A 159 7.30 3.15 -4.60
C VAL A 159 7.60 4.15 -3.50
N TRP A 160 8.58 5.05 -3.70
CA TRP A 160 8.82 6.15 -2.77
C TRP A 160 7.57 6.99 -2.57
N PHE A 161 6.88 7.37 -3.65
CA PHE A 161 5.67 8.17 -3.57
C PHE A 161 4.56 7.46 -2.78
N PHE A 162 4.33 6.16 -3.02
CA PHE A 162 3.33 5.39 -2.28
C PHE A 162 3.67 5.28 -0.80
N LEU A 163 4.93 5.02 -0.46
CA LEU A 163 5.42 4.98 0.92
C LEU A 163 5.31 6.35 1.61
N ASN A 164 5.71 7.42 0.94
CA ASN A 164 5.71 8.78 1.48
C ASN A 164 4.29 9.33 1.69
N ASN A 165 3.28 8.71 1.09
CA ASN A 165 1.87 9.05 1.26
C ASN A 165 1.12 8.01 2.12
N ASP A 166 1.84 7.17 2.85
CA ASP A 166 1.29 6.16 3.77
C ASP A 166 0.26 5.23 3.10
N TRP A 167 0.47 4.87 1.82
CA TRP A 167 -0.43 3.95 1.16
C TRP A 167 -0.39 2.59 1.85
N PRO A 168 -1.55 2.00 2.18
CA PRO A 168 -1.61 0.61 2.60
C PRO A 168 -1.11 -0.29 1.46
N ILE A 169 -0.72 -1.52 1.80
CA ILE A 169 -0.18 -2.49 0.83
C ILE A 169 -0.82 -3.85 1.03
N ASN A 170 -1.30 -4.45 -0.06
CA ASN A 170 -1.79 -5.81 -0.07
C ASN A 170 -0.61 -6.80 -0.07
N LYS A 171 -0.34 -7.42 1.08
CA LYS A 171 0.77 -8.37 1.25
C LYS A 171 0.55 -9.66 0.48
N GLU A 172 -0.68 -10.14 0.39
CA GLU A 172 -1.00 -11.41 -0.28
C GLU A 172 -0.61 -11.35 -1.76
N ILE A 173 -0.86 -10.22 -2.43
CA ILE A 173 -0.44 -10.02 -3.82
C ILE A 173 1.08 -10.01 -3.94
N VAL A 174 1.79 -9.37 -3.00
CA VAL A 174 3.26 -9.37 -3.00
C VAL A 174 3.78 -10.79 -2.84
N GLU A 175 3.28 -11.53 -1.86
CA GLU A 175 3.73 -12.89 -1.54
C GLU A 175 3.41 -13.87 -2.67
N LYS A 176 2.20 -13.79 -3.24
CA LYS A 176 1.80 -14.60 -4.40
C LYS A 176 2.67 -14.35 -5.63
N ARG A 177 3.08 -13.11 -5.87
CA ARG A 177 3.91 -12.76 -7.03
C ARG A 177 5.40 -13.01 -6.80
N ALA A 178 5.88 -12.79 -5.59
CA ALA A 178 7.29 -12.94 -5.23
C ALA A 178 7.66 -14.37 -4.83
N GLU A 179 6.66 -15.22 -4.56
CA GLU A 179 6.85 -16.60 -4.07
C GLU A 179 7.69 -16.66 -2.79
N MET A 180 7.54 -15.65 -1.92
CA MET A 180 8.21 -15.55 -0.63
C MET A 180 7.43 -14.66 0.33
N SER A 181 7.74 -14.72 1.62
CA SER A 181 7.07 -13.89 2.62
C SER A 181 7.25 -12.39 2.32
N PHE A 182 6.27 -11.58 2.68
CA PHE A 182 6.32 -10.13 2.49
C PHE A 182 7.55 -9.53 3.17
N LYS A 183 7.91 -10.06 4.35
CA LYS A 183 9.09 -9.66 5.11
C LYS A 183 10.38 -9.91 4.33
N ASP A 184 10.57 -11.13 3.82
CA ASP A 184 11.78 -11.48 3.07
C ASP A 184 11.85 -10.68 1.77
N PHE A 185 10.69 -10.42 1.15
CA PHE A 185 10.62 -9.60 -0.05
C PHE A 185 11.02 -8.15 0.20
N LEU A 186 10.54 -7.53 1.29
CA LEU A 186 10.96 -6.18 1.67
C LEU A 186 12.47 -6.11 1.93
N GLN A 187 13.03 -7.11 2.62
CA GLN A 187 14.46 -7.19 2.87
C GLN A 187 15.26 -7.26 1.55
N LYS A 188 14.81 -8.08 0.59
CA LYS A 188 15.42 -8.12 -0.75
C LYS A 188 15.32 -6.79 -1.51
N CYS A 189 14.20 -6.07 -1.38
CA CYS A 189 14.06 -4.74 -1.98
C CYS A 189 15.08 -3.76 -1.40
N ILE A 190 15.25 -3.76 -0.07
CA ILE A 190 16.22 -2.91 0.64
C ILE A 190 17.65 -3.22 0.16
N GLU A 191 18.05 -4.49 0.17
CA GLU A 191 19.39 -4.91 -0.24
C GLU A 191 19.68 -4.56 -1.71
N ALA A 192 18.69 -4.71 -2.59
CA ALA A 192 18.80 -4.35 -3.99
C ALA A 192 19.01 -2.83 -4.18
N LEU A 193 18.28 -2.00 -3.42
CA LEU A 193 18.45 -0.54 -3.43
C LEU A 193 19.78 -0.10 -2.80
N GLU A 194 20.26 -0.78 -1.77
CA GLU A 194 21.56 -0.47 -1.15
C GLU A 194 22.72 -0.70 -2.13
N LYS A 195 22.60 -1.72 -2.99
CA LYS A 195 23.58 -2.04 -4.05
C LYS A 195 23.47 -1.14 -5.27
N LEU A 196 22.36 -0.42 -5.45
CA LEU A 196 22.14 0.43 -6.62
C LEU A 196 22.98 1.71 -6.56
N SER A 197 23.62 2.06 -7.67
CA SER A 197 24.33 3.34 -7.80
C SER A 197 23.35 4.48 -8.07
N ASP A 198 23.61 5.65 -7.47
CA ASP A 198 22.88 6.88 -7.81
C ASP A 198 23.24 7.37 -9.23
N ARG A 199 24.32 6.85 -9.84
CA ARG A 199 24.70 7.16 -11.22
C ARG A 199 23.64 6.60 -12.17
N GLY A 200 22.96 7.51 -12.87
CA GLY A 200 21.92 7.13 -13.83
C GLY A 200 20.55 6.91 -13.21
N ILE A 201 20.32 7.29 -11.94
CA ILE A 201 19.00 7.17 -11.29
C ILE A 201 17.88 7.86 -12.09
N LEU A 202 18.19 8.90 -12.88
CA LEU A 202 17.22 9.58 -13.76
C LEU A 202 16.96 8.88 -15.10
N ALA A 203 17.70 7.83 -15.43
CA ALA A 203 17.51 7.10 -16.69
C ALA A 203 16.06 6.59 -16.79
N GLY A 204 15.39 6.92 -17.90
CA GLY A 204 14.00 6.52 -18.15
C GLY A 204 12.92 7.32 -17.40
N MET A 205 13.28 8.33 -16.59
CA MET A 205 12.30 9.22 -15.96
C MET A 205 12.67 10.70 -15.95
N GLY A 206 13.89 11.09 -16.35
CA GLY A 206 14.31 12.49 -16.35
C GLY A 206 13.36 13.40 -17.14
N GLU A 207 12.87 12.97 -18.29
CA GLU A 207 11.93 13.74 -19.12
C GLU A 207 10.52 13.86 -18.50
N LEU A 208 10.23 13.08 -17.47
CA LEU A 208 8.93 13.05 -16.77
C LEU A 208 8.92 13.93 -15.50
N LEU A 209 10.03 14.63 -15.24
CA LEU A 209 10.29 15.38 -14.03
C LEU A 209 10.73 16.82 -14.36
N ASP A 210 10.36 17.77 -13.49
CA ASP A 210 10.91 19.12 -13.52
C ASP A 210 12.34 19.18 -12.95
N GLU A 211 13.04 20.31 -13.12
CA GLU A 211 14.43 20.46 -12.66
C GLU A 211 14.59 20.35 -11.13
N LYS A 212 13.61 20.81 -10.36
CA LYS A 212 13.63 20.71 -8.89
C LYS A 212 13.49 19.25 -8.47
N GLN A 213 12.57 18.52 -9.09
CA GLN A 213 12.37 17.09 -8.88
C GLN A 213 13.62 16.30 -9.29
N LYS A 214 14.22 16.59 -10.44
CA LYS A 214 15.48 15.96 -10.87
C LYS A 214 16.60 16.16 -9.87
N ALA A 215 16.75 17.38 -9.34
CA ALA A 215 17.76 17.68 -8.32
C ALA A 215 17.53 16.86 -7.05
N TRP A 216 16.28 16.79 -6.57
CA TRP A 216 15.93 15.99 -5.40
C TRP A 216 16.15 14.49 -5.64
N VAL A 217 15.72 13.97 -6.79
CA VAL A 217 15.83 12.54 -7.13
C VAL A 217 17.27 12.07 -7.14
N ARG A 218 18.21 12.88 -7.68
CA ARG A 218 19.64 12.54 -7.72
C ARG A 218 20.25 12.35 -6.33
N ILE A 219 19.70 13.01 -5.31
CA ILE A 219 20.31 13.09 -3.97
C ILE A 219 19.60 12.16 -2.98
N ASN A 220 18.26 12.12 -3.04
CA ASN A 220 17.43 11.61 -1.96
C ASN A 220 16.63 10.35 -2.31
N LEU A 221 16.17 10.18 -3.57
CA LEU A 221 15.18 9.15 -3.91
C LEU A 221 15.54 7.76 -3.36
N ARG A 222 16.76 7.28 -3.63
CA ARG A 222 17.20 5.97 -3.17
C ARG A 222 17.27 5.88 -1.64
N LYS A 223 17.86 6.88 -0.98
CA LYS A 223 18.04 6.92 0.48
C LYS A 223 16.70 6.95 1.20
N ASP A 224 15.79 7.80 0.74
CA ASP A 224 14.46 7.97 1.32
C ASP A 224 13.61 6.72 1.10
N THR A 225 13.68 6.11 -0.09
CA THR A 225 13.01 4.82 -0.34
C THR A 225 13.50 3.73 0.60
N ILE A 226 14.83 3.61 0.80
CA ILE A 226 15.41 2.65 1.75
C ILE A 226 14.92 2.92 3.18
N PHE A 227 14.95 4.19 3.61
CA PHE A 227 14.47 4.58 4.93
C PHE A 227 13.00 4.19 5.14
N LEU A 228 12.13 4.52 4.18
CA LEU A 228 10.70 4.22 4.27
C LEU A 228 10.42 2.72 4.21
N LEU A 229 11.15 1.93 3.42
CA LEU A 229 11.05 0.48 3.43
C LEU A 229 11.49 -0.11 4.78
N LYS A 230 12.58 0.41 5.37
CA LYS A 230 13.02 0.03 6.73
C LYS A 230 11.96 0.39 7.77
N ALA A 231 11.35 1.57 7.67
CA ALA A 231 10.25 1.98 8.55
C ALA A 231 9.03 1.06 8.39
N ALA A 232 8.65 0.72 7.16
CA ALA A 232 7.55 -0.20 6.86
C ALA A 232 7.80 -1.63 7.37
N ALA A 233 9.07 -2.05 7.45
CA ALA A 233 9.48 -3.29 8.09
C ALA A 233 9.47 -3.17 9.62
N LEU A 234 9.90 -2.02 10.17
CA LEU A 234 9.96 -1.72 11.61
C LEU A 234 8.59 -1.62 12.29
N ASP A 235 7.65 -0.91 11.66
CA ASP A 235 6.26 -0.83 12.12
C ASP A 235 5.62 -2.22 12.23
N ARG A 236 6.15 -3.18 11.49
CA ARG A 236 5.60 -4.53 11.32
C ARG A 236 6.44 -5.65 11.92
N TYR A 237 7.52 -5.35 12.65
CA TYR A 237 8.30 -6.38 13.36
C TYR A 237 7.63 -6.95 14.62
N SER A 238 6.37 -6.61 14.86
CA SER A 238 5.53 -7.32 15.82
C SER A 238 4.35 -7.97 15.08
N GLU A 239 4.59 -9.05 14.32
CA GLU A 239 3.52 -10.05 14.08
C GLU A 239 2.89 -10.49 15.41
N VAL A 240 3.65 -10.33 16.49
CA VAL A 240 3.21 -10.46 17.86
C VAL A 240 3.56 -9.21 18.66
N PHE A 241 2.58 -8.60 19.33
CA PHE A 241 2.79 -7.51 20.29
C PHE A 241 2.58 -8.00 21.72
N THR A 242 3.11 -7.29 22.71
CA THR A 242 2.70 -7.43 24.10
C THR A 242 2.05 -6.13 24.55
N ILE A 243 1.14 -6.21 25.51
CA ILE A 243 0.51 -5.00 26.07
C ILE A 243 1.58 -4.11 26.73
N ASN A 244 2.61 -4.72 27.31
CA ASN A 244 3.70 -4.01 27.98
C ASN A 244 4.62 -3.22 27.03
N SER A 245 4.93 -3.77 25.85
CA SER A 245 5.83 -3.13 24.87
C SER A 245 5.12 -2.42 23.73
N SER A 246 3.79 -2.52 23.64
CA SER A 246 3.02 -1.82 22.60
C SER A 246 3.17 -0.30 22.74
N ARG A 247 3.46 0.35 21.61
CA ARG A 247 3.45 1.82 21.48
C ARG A 247 2.05 2.40 21.33
N ASN A 248 1.05 1.55 21.10
CA ASN A 248 -0.33 1.94 20.82
C ASN A 248 -1.24 1.78 22.05
N LEU A 249 -0.77 1.10 23.10
CA LEU A 249 -1.52 0.82 24.31
C LEU A 249 -0.84 1.45 25.53
N LYS A 250 -1.66 1.84 26.51
CA LYS A 250 -1.21 2.21 27.85
C LYS A 250 -1.99 1.39 28.86
N TYR A 251 -1.30 0.80 29.82
CA TYR A 251 -1.94 0.05 30.91
C TYR A 251 -1.68 0.72 32.27
N THR A 252 -2.58 0.49 33.22
CA THR A 252 -2.41 1.00 34.58
C THR A 252 -1.41 0.17 35.37
N LYS A 253 -0.38 0.83 35.91
CA LYS A 253 0.55 0.26 36.91
C LYS A 253 0.01 0.35 38.34
N ALA A 254 -1.08 1.06 38.54
CA ALA A 254 -1.83 1.12 39.80
C ALA A 254 -3.32 0.89 39.47
N PRO A 255 -3.96 -0.14 40.01
CA PRO A 255 -5.38 -0.42 39.78
C PRO A 255 -6.28 0.75 40.23
N GLY A 256 -7.45 0.88 39.62
CA GLY A 256 -8.48 1.82 40.08
C GLY A 256 -9.25 1.29 41.28
N HIS A 257 -9.77 2.21 42.11
CA HIS A 257 -10.53 1.92 43.32
C HIS A 257 -11.90 1.27 43.03
N THR A 258 -12.20 0.16 43.70
CA THR A 258 -13.59 -0.25 44.00
C THR A 258 -13.79 -0.12 45.51
N PHE A 259 -14.61 0.85 45.94
CA PHE A 259 -14.85 1.15 47.36
C PHE A 259 -16.11 0.45 47.89
N SER A 260 -15.95 -0.28 49.01
CA SER A 260 -16.77 -0.11 50.22
C SER A 260 -16.11 -0.80 51.44
N GLY A 261 -15.77 -0.06 52.49
CA GLY A 261 -15.32 -0.59 53.79
C GLY A 261 -13.82 -0.38 54.12
N ALA A 262 -13.52 -0.17 55.41
CA ALA A 262 -12.27 0.38 55.95
C ALA A 262 -10.97 -0.36 55.55
N ASP A 263 -10.03 0.45 55.04
CA ASP A 263 -8.57 0.29 54.93
C ASP A 263 -7.95 -0.94 54.27
N LYS A 264 -7.97 -1.04 52.92
CA LYS A 264 -6.95 -1.81 52.16
C LYS A 264 -6.59 -1.14 50.82
N LEU A 265 -5.44 -0.49 50.78
CA LEU A 265 -4.90 0.31 49.68
C LEU A 265 -4.04 -0.55 48.75
N ILE A 266 -4.61 -1.06 47.66
CA ILE A 266 -3.81 -1.50 46.52
C ILE A 266 -3.26 -0.24 45.85
N THR A 267 -1.96 0.02 45.98
CA THR A 267 -1.34 1.31 45.63
C THR A 267 -0.20 1.17 44.65
N SER A 268 0.18 -0.07 44.34
CA SER A 268 1.37 -0.36 43.58
C SER A 268 1.15 -1.49 42.58
N TYR A 269 2.00 -1.53 41.55
CA TYR A 269 2.01 -2.64 40.59
C TYR A 269 2.32 -3.97 41.29
N SER A 270 3.14 -3.95 42.35
CA SER A 270 3.49 -5.14 43.13
C SER A 270 2.27 -5.87 43.68
N ASP A 271 1.22 -5.14 44.08
CA ASP A 271 0.02 -5.71 44.68
C ASP A 271 -0.86 -6.52 43.70
N VAL A 272 -0.61 -6.36 42.40
CA VAL A 272 -1.38 -7.01 41.32
C VAL A 272 -0.52 -7.75 40.32
N LYS A 273 0.81 -7.65 40.40
CA LYS A 273 1.73 -8.27 39.42
C LYS A 273 1.44 -9.76 39.23
N ASN A 274 1.32 -10.50 40.32
CA ASN A 274 1.03 -11.94 40.28
C ASN A 274 -0.44 -12.27 40.56
N ALA A 275 -1.30 -11.25 40.68
CA ALA A 275 -2.72 -11.44 40.93
C ALA A 275 -3.37 -12.22 39.77
N PRO A 276 -4.16 -13.28 40.07
CA PRO A 276 -4.88 -14.01 39.05
C PRO A 276 -6.01 -13.17 38.46
N ILE A 277 -6.06 -13.12 37.12
CA ILE A 277 -7.13 -12.48 36.36
C ILE A 277 -8.42 -13.26 36.56
N GLN A 278 -9.47 -12.53 36.94
CA GLN A 278 -10.83 -13.07 37.05
C GLN A 278 -11.60 -12.88 35.76
N GLU A 279 -11.40 -11.72 35.12
CA GLU A 279 -12.21 -11.31 33.98
C GLU A 279 -11.52 -10.20 33.18
N ILE A 280 -11.68 -10.22 31.86
CA ILE A 280 -11.31 -9.12 30.97
C ILE A 280 -12.56 -8.73 30.17
N LYS A 281 -12.93 -7.45 30.23
CA LYS A 281 -14.12 -6.92 29.54
C LYS A 281 -13.83 -5.61 28.84
N ARG A 282 -14.56 -5.34 27.77
CA ARG A 282 -14.54 -4.05 27.09
C ARG A 282 -15.43 -3.07 27.84
N GLN A 283 -14.85 -1.95 28.31
CA GLN A 283 -15.60 -0.87 28.94
C GLN A 283 -16.16 0.10 27.90
N ASN A 284 -15.37 0.39 26.86
CA ASN A 284 -15.75 1.18 25.70
C ASN A 284 -14.83 0.85 24.50
N ASN A 285 -14.93 1.59 23.41
CA ASN A 285 -14.13 1.35 22.19
C ASN A 285 -12.62 1.49 22.41
N GLU A 286 -12.20 2.24 23.43
CA GLU A 286 -10.80 2.60 23.67
C GLU A 286 -10.22 1.96 24.94
N THR A 287 -11.01 1.22 25.71
CA THR A 287 -10.61 0.74 27.03
C THR A 287 -11.09 -0.68 27.33
N LEU A 288 -10.17 -1.53 27.77
CA LEU A 288 -10.44 -2.80 28.45
C LEU A 288 -10.25 -2.65 29.96
N VAL A 289 -11.09 -3.34 30.71
CA VAL A 289 -11.00 -3.52 32.16
C VAL A 289 -10.60 -4.95 32.44
N VAL A 290 -9.57 -5.13 33.26
CA VAL A 290 -9.03 -6.40 33.69
C VAL A 290 -9.25 -6.50 35.19
N ARG A 291 -10.16 -7.36 35.61
CA ARG A 291 -10.44 -7.61 37.02
C ARG A 291 -9.49 -8.67 37.54
N VAL A 292 -8.83 -8.38 38.65
CA VAL A 292 -7.88 -9.28 39.32
C VAL A 292 -8.22 -9.39 40.81
N ILE A 293 -7.76 -10.44 41.47
CA ILE A 293 -7.78 -10.54 42.95
C ILE A 293 -6.35 -10.39 43.44
N SER A 294 -6.07 -9.31 44.19
CA SER A 294 -4.73 -9.03 44.71
C SER A 294 -4.21 -10.19 45.56
N ASP A 295 -3.01 -10.68 45.24
CA ASP A 295 -2.31 -11.73 45.97
C ASP A 295 -1.85 -11.28 47.37
N THR A 296 -1.67 -9.97 47.52
CA THR A 296 -1.15 -9.34 48.74
C THR A 296 -2.28 -9.01 49.72
N THR A 297 -3.42 -8.53 49.21
CA THR A 297 -4.51 -8.02 50.05
C THR A 297 -5.75 -8.94 50.07
N GLY A 298 -5.89 -9.82 49.07
CA GLY A 298 -7.07 -10.67 48.87
C GLY A 298 -8.28 -9.96 48.26
N HIS A 299 -8.16 -8.67 47.89
CA HIS A 299 -9.27 -7.86 47.37
C HIS A 299 -9.31 -7.81 45.85
N GLU A 300 -10.52 -7.63 45.33
CA GLU A 300 -10.73 -7.34 43.91
C GLU A 300 -10.21 -5.97 43.53
N ALA A 301 -9.57 -5.90 42.36
CA ALA A 301 -9.06 -4.67 41.78
C ALA A 301 -9.30 -4.64 40.26
N ASN A 302 -9.51 -3.43 39.74
CA ASN A 302 -9.66 -3.20 38.30
C ASN A 302 -8.42 -2.54 37.73
N CYS A 303 -7.75 -3.24 36.82
CA CYS A 303 -6.71 -2.70 35.97
C CYS A 303 -7.31 -2.28 34.62
N TYR A 304 -6.69 -1.30 33.95
CA TYR A 304 -7.18 -0.76 32.68
C TYR A 304 -6.09 -0.83 31.61
N ILE A 305 -6.50 -1.18 30.39
CA ILE A 305 -5.67 -1.07 29.18
C ILE A 305 -6.40 -0.15 28.21
N ARG A 306 -5.74 0.93 27.80
CA ARG A 306 -6.31 2.00 26.98
C ARG A 306 -5.56 2.13 25.66
N SER A 307 -6.29 2.34 24.57
CA SER A 307 -5.70 2.72 23.29
C SER A 307 -5.22 4.17 23.31
N LEU A 308 -4.11 4.45 22.62
CA LEU A 308 -3.57 5.79 22.42
C LEU A 308 -3.90 6.34 21.02
N ASN A 309 -4.30 5.48 20.08
CA ASN A 309 -4.60 5.78 18.69
C ASN A 309 -5.49 4.66 18.09
N ASP A 310 -5.88 4.80 16.81
CA ASP A 310 -6.75 3.85 16.11
C ASP A 310 -6.14 2.44 15.99
N GLU A 311 -4.81 2.32 15.84
CA GLU A 311 -4.12 1.03 15.86
C GLU A 311 -4.21 0.35 17.23
N GLY A 312 -4.21 1.13 18.30
CA GLY A 312 -4.47 0.65 19.66
C GLY A 312 -5.86 0.04 19.80
N ILE A 313 -6.88 0.60 19.14
CA ILE A 313 -8.24 0.04 19.15
C ILE A 313 -8.26 -1.36 18.52
N LYS A 314 -7.51 -1.56 17.42
CA LYS A 314 -7.34 -2.87 16.77
C LYS A 314 -6.63 -3.86 17.69
N GLU A 315 -5.53 -3.44 18.33
CA GLU A 315 -4.81 -4.27 19.30
C GLU A 315 -5.72 -4.66 20.49
N LEU A 316 -6.56 -3.76 21.00
CA LEU A 316 -7.55 -4.09 22.05
C LEU A 316 -8.56 -5.14 21.59
N SER A 317 -8.99 -5.11 20.31
CA SER A 317 -9.90 -6.13 19.76
C SER A 317 -9.25 -7.52 19.75
N ILE A 318 -7.98 -7.61 19.40
CA ILE A 318 -7.22 -8.87 19.44
C ILE A 318 -7.08 -9.38 20.88
N VAL A 319 -6.77 -8.49 21.83
CA VAL A 319 -6.66 -8.85 23.24
C VAL A 319 -7.98 -9.41 23.78
N ILE A 320 -9.11 -8.76 23.50
CA ILE A 320 -10.41 -9.20 24.03
C ILE A 320 -10.90 -10.50 23.38
N GLU A 321 -10.59 -10.76 22.11
CA GLU A 321 -10.90 -12.04 21.45
C GLU A 321 -10.20 -13.24 22.12
N ASN A 322 -9.03 -13.01 22.72
CA ASN A 322 -8.24 -14.03 23.42
C ASN A 322 -8.48 -14.03 24.95
N ALA A 323 -9.37 -13.19 25.46
CA ALA A 323 -9.53 -12.92 26.89
C ALA A 323 -9.77 -14.17 27.76
N ALA A 324 -10.61 -15.10 27.28
CA ALA A 324 -10.98 -16.30 28.03
C ALA A 324 -9.77 -17.18 28.40
N GLY A 325 -8.70 -17.16 27.59
CA GLY A 325 -7.49 -17.92 27.83
C GLY A 325 -6.66 -17.41 29.01
N PHE A 326 -6.93 -16.20 29.51
CA PHE A 326 -6.16 -15.56 30.59
C PHE A 326 -6.80 -15.65 31.97
N ASN A 327 -8.01 -16.21 32.08
CA ASN A 327 -8.64 -16.43 33.39
C ASN A 327 -7.74 -17.34 34.26
N GLY A 328 -7.42 -16.88 35.47
CA GLY A 328 -6.50 -17.54 36.40
C GLY A 328 -5.01 -17.29 36.11
N GLN A 329 -4.64 -16.69 34.98
CA GLN A 329 -3.25 -16.29 34.71
C GLN A 329 -2.88 -15.01 35.47
N THR A 330 -1.59 -14.80 35.70
CA THR A 330 -1.10 -13.60 36.36
C THR A 330 -1.24 -12.37 35.48
N TYR A 331 -1.50 -11.22 36.09
CA TYR A 331 -1.59 -9.95 35.36
C TYR A 331 -0.29 -9.60 34.61
N ASP A 332 0.88 -9.82 35.21
CA ASP A 332 2.18 -9.62 34.55
C ASP A 332 2.41 -10.60 33.39
N GLY A 333 1.96 -11.85 33.53
CA GLY A 333 1.99 -12.83 32.45
C GLY A 333 1.13 -12.41 31.27
N PHE A 334 -0.07 -11.90 31.54
CA PHE A 334 -0.96 -11.34 30.53
C PHE A 334 -0.37 -10.10 29.83
N LEU A 335 0.20 -9.15 30.58
CA LEU A 335 0.82 -7.95 30.00
C LEU A 335 2.00 -8.27 29.07
N ASN A 336 2.74 -9.34 29.37
CA ASN A 336 3.90 -9.78 28.58
C ASN A 336 3.57 -10.89 27.57
N HIS A 337 2.30 -11.29 27.44
CA HIS A 337 1.87 -12.28 26.46
C HIS A 337 2.03 -11.73 25.03
N LYS A 338 2.43 -12.62 24.11
CA LYS A 338 2.64 -12.32 22.70
C LYS A 338 1.35 -12.53 21.90
N PHE A 339 0.57 -11.46 21.74
CA PHE A 339 -0.65 -11.44 20.94
C PHE A 339 -0.33 -11.31 19.46
N LYS A 340 -0.88 -12.19 18.62
CA LYS A 340 -0.68 -12.12 17.16
C LYS A 340 -1.52 -10.98 16.56
N LYS A 341 -0.87 -10.04 15.88
CA LYS A 341 -1.52 -8.90 15.20
C LYS A 341 -2.40 -9.32 14.02
#